data_AF-A0A2K5NXR4-F1
#
_entry.id   AF-A0A2K5NXR4-F1
#
_cell.length_a   1.000
_cell.length_b   1.000
_cell.length_c   1.000
_cell.angle_alpha   90.00
_cell.angle_beta   90.00
_cell.angle_gamma   90.00
#
_symmetry.space_group_name_H-M   'P 1'
#
loop_
_entity.id
_entity.type
_entity.pdbx_description
1 polymer ?
#
loop_
_entity_poly.entity_id
_entity_poly.type
_entity_poly.pdbx_seq_one_letter_code
_entity_poly.pdbx_strand_id
1 'polypeptide(L)'
;MALLKANKDLISAGRQEFSVLLNQQVFNDPLISEEDMVIVVEDWMNFYINYYRQQVTGEPQERDRALQEFRQELNTLANPFLAKYRDFLKSHELRSHPPPSS
;
A
#
# COMPACT_ATOMS: atom_id res chain seq x y z
N MET A 1 -3.91 21.07 -17.05
CA MET A 1 -4.36 20.09 -18.06
C MET A 1 -4.86 18.82 -17.39
N ALA A 2 -5.73 18.05 -18.03
CA ALA A 2 -6.27 16.80 -17.48
C ALA A 2 -5.33 15.62 -17.80
N LEU A 3 -5.30 14.58 -16.96
CA LEU A 3 -4.53 13.37 -17.27
C LEU A 3 -5.03 12.70 -18.55
N LEU A 4 -4.08 12.23 -19.37
CA LEU A 4 -4.35 11.36 -20.52
C LEU A 4 -5.14 10.13 -20.09
N LYS A 5 -6.10 9.72 -20.92
CA LYS A 5 -6.95 8.56 -20.66
C LYS A 5 -6.13 7.30 -20.39
N ALA A 6 -5.10 7.05 -21.20
CA ALA A 6 -4.18 5.92 -21.01
C ALA A 6 -3.53 5.91 -19.62
N ASN A 7 -3.09 7.06 -19.12
CA ASN A 7 -2.48 7.15 -17.78
C ASN A 7 -3.53 6.90 -16.68
N LYS A 8 -4.77 7.35 -16.85
CA LYS A 8 -5.86 7.03 -15.90
C LYS A 8 -6.19 5.54 -15.85
N ASP A 9 -6.18 4.88 -17.01
CA ASP A 9 -6.45 3.45 -17.10
C ASP A 9 -5.31 2.63 -16.45
N LEU A 10 -4.05 3.05 -16.63
CA LEU A 10 -2.90 2.48 -15.93
C LEU A 10 -3.01 2.63 -14.40
N ILE A 11 -3.34 3.83 -13.91
CA ILE A 11 -3.55 4.09 -12.49
C ILE A 11 -4.65 3.19 -11.92
N SER A 12 -5.76 3.04 -12.66
CA SER A 12 -6.90 2.21 -12.24
C SER A 12 -6.50 0.73 -12.12
N ALA A 13 -5.73 0.23 -13.10
CA ALA A 13 -5.21 -1.13 -13.09
C ALA A 13 -4.25 -1.37 -11.91
N GLY A 14 -3.24 -0.49 -11.76
CA GLY A 14 -2.25 -0.62 -10.68
C GLY A 14 -2.88 -0.52 -9.30
N ARG A 15 -3.90 0.33 -9.13
CA ARG A 15 -4.69 0.40 -7.89
C ARG A 15 -5.43 -0.90 -7.60
N GLN A 16 -6.04 -1.53 -8.61
CA GLN A 16 -6.74 -2.79 -8.45
C GLN A 16 -5.77 -3.92 -8.06
N GLU A 17 -4.64 -4.03 -8.75
CA GLU A 17 -3.59 -5.00 -8.46
C GLU A 17 -3.03 -4.83 -7.04
N PHE A 18 -2.72 -3.60 -6.64
CA PHE A 18 -2.25 -3.31 -5.29
C PHE A 18 -3.30 -3.65 -4.23
N SER A 19 -4.58 -3.35 -4.49
CA SER A 19 -5.66 -3.76 -3.58
C SER A 19 -5.75 -5.28 -3.44
N VAL A 20 -5.54 -6.04 -4.51
CA VAL A 20 -5.50 -7.51 -4.45
C VAL A 20 -4.30 -7.98 -3.61
N LEU A 21 -3.12 -7.40 -3.83
CA LEU A 21 -1.92 -7.71 -3.05
C LEU A 21 -2.17 -7.51 -1.54
N LEU A 22 -2.74 -6.37 -1.15
CA LEU A 22 -3.03 -6.08 0.26
C LEU A 22 -4.06 -7.06 0.85
N ASN A 23 -5.10 -7.42 0.09
CA ASN A 23 -6.15 -8.34 0.55
C ASN A 23 -5.69 -9.80 0.67
N GLN A 24 -4.60 -10.17 -0.01
CA GLN A 24 -4.01 -11.50 0.08
C GLN A 24 -3.11 -11.68 1.32
N GLN A 25 -2.73 -10.59 1.99
CA GLN A 25 -1.86 -10.68 3.17
C GLN A 25 -2.62 -11.35 4.32
N VAL A 26 -2.04 -12.42 4.83
CA VAL A 26 -2.54 -13.14 5.99
C VAL A 26 -1.61 -12.86 7.16
N PHE A 27 -2.13 -12.26 8.22
CA PHE A 27 -1.37 -11.97 9.43
C PHE A 27 -1.24 -13.24 10.28
N ASN A 28 -0.06 -13.86 10.25
CA ASN A 28 0.25 -15.11 10.93
C ASN A 28 1.67 -15.09 11.49
N ASP A 29 1.93 -15.97 12.46
CA ASP A 29 3.26 -16.11 13.06
C ASP A 29 4.31 -16.70 12.10
N PRO A 30 5.57 -16.22 12.15
CA PRO A 30 6.06 -15.14 13.02
C PRO A 30 5.64 -13.75 12.51
N LEU A 31 5.10 -12.93 13.41
CA LEU A 31 4.72 -11.56 13.12
C LEU A 31 5.95 -10.64 13.08
N ILE A 32 5.99 -9.74 12.11
CA ILE A 32 6.97 -8.65 12.05
C ILE A 32 6.49 -7.44 12.85
N SER A 33 7.39 -6.51 13.18
CA SER A 33 6.98 -5.29 13.88
C SER A 33 6.08 -4.41 12.98
N GLU A 34 5.36 -3.46 13.58
CA GLU A 34 4.62 -2.45 12.82
C GLU A 34 5.56 -1.67 11.89
N GLU A 35 6.74 -1.30 12.38
CA GLU A 35 7.77 -0.56 11.63
C GLU A 35 8.24 -1.34 10.40
N ASP A 36 8.51 -2.64 10.55
CA ASP A 36 8.92 -3.49 9.44
C ASP A 36 7.79 -3.62 8.39
N MET A 37 6.53 -3.72 8.83
CA MET A 37 5.40 -3.77 7.89
C MET A 37 5.24 -2.47 7.11
N VAL A 38 5.49 -1.32 7.74
CA VAL A 38 5.50 -0.03 7.05
C VAL A 38 6.55 -0.03 5.94
N ILE A 39 7.77 -0.53 6.22
CA ILE A 39 8.85 -0.64 5.24
C ILE A 39 8.44 -1.56 4.09
N VAL A 40 7.85 -2.73 4.38
CA VAL A 40 7.38 -3.68 3.36
C VAL A 40 6.34 -3.04 2.43
N VAL A 41 5.36 -2.32 2.98
CA VAL A 41 4.33 -1.65 2.20
C VAL A 41 4.92 -0.51 1.36
N GLU A 42 5.88 0.24 1.91
CA GLU A 42 6.60 1.28 1.15
C GLU A 42 7.41 0.69 -0.01
N ASP A 43 8.08 -0.45 0.21
CA ASP A 43 8.82 -1.17 -0.83
C ASP A 43 7.89 -1.66 -1.96
N TRP A 44 6.72 -2.21 -1.61
CA TRP A 44 5.72 -2.57 -2.62
C TRP A 44 5.26 -1.34 -3.40
N MET A 45 4.96 -0.23 -2.74
CA MET A 45 4.57 0.99 -3.44
C MET A 45 5.68 1.48 -4.38
N ASN A 46 6.93 1.47 -3.93
CA ASN A 46 8.07 1.86 -4.76
C ASN A 46 8.24 0.92 -5.97
N PHE A 47 8.00 -0.39 -5.79
CA PHE A 47 7.98 -1.35 -6.90
C PHE A 47 6.93 -1.00 -7.94
N TYR A 48 5.68 -0.76 -7.54
CA TYR A 48 4.60 -0.36 -8.44
C TYR A 48 4.91 0.97 -9.15
N ILE A 49 5.37 1.99 -8.42
CA ILE A 49 5.72 3.28 -9.00
C ILE A 49 6.83 3.14 -10.05
N ASN A 50 7.87 2.36 -9.75
CA ASN A 50 8.97 2.14 -10.69
C ASN A 50 8.53 1.35 -11.92
N TYR A 51 7.65 0.34 -11.75
CA TYR A 51 7.08 -0.43 -12.84
C TYR A 51 6.22 0.42 -13.78
N TYR A 52 5.34 1.25 -13.22
CA TYR A 52 4.45 2.11 -14.02
C TYR A 52 5.14 3.36 -14.58
N ARG A 53 6.24 3.84 -13.99
CA ARG A 53 7.04 4.96 -14.52
C ARG A 53 7.48 4.75 -15.97
N GLN A 54 7.75 3.50 -16.34
CA GLN A 54 8.14 3.15 -17.71
C GLN A 54 6.94 3.09 -18.68
N GLN A 55 5.72 2.99 -18.16
CA GLN A 55 4.49 2.80 -18.95
C GLN A 55 3.67 4.08 -19.12
N VAL A 56 3.80 5.06 -18.21
CA VAL A 56 3.15 6.37 -18.36
C VAL A 56 3.68 7.11 -19.59
N THR A 57 2.74 7.69 -20.34
CA THR A 57 2.98 8.41 -21.59
C THR A 57 2.65 9.89 -21.46
N GLY A 58 3.00 10.69 -22.45
CA GLY A 58 2.79 12.15 -22.47
C GLY A 58 4.06 12.94 -22.12
N GLU A 59 3.88 14.25 -21.99
CA GLU A 59 4.98 15.16 -21.64
C GLU A 59 5.50 14.90 -20.22
N PRO A 60 6.75 15.30 -19.89
CA PRO A 60 7.33 15.07 -18.56
C PRO A 60 6.42 15.52 -17.41
N GLN A 61 5.79 16.70 -17.53
CA GLN A 61 4.86 17.22 -16.51
C GLN A 61 3.61 16.33 -16.34
N GLU A 62 3.10 15.74 -17.42
CA GLU A 62 1.95 14.85 -17.36
C GLU A 62 2.32 13.50 -16.74
N ARG A 63 3.51 12.99 -17.07
CA ARG A 63 4.05 11.75 -16.49
C ARG A 63 4.29 11.90 -15.00
N ASP A 64 4.93 12.98 -14.57
CA ASP A 64 5.18 13.27 -13.16
C ASP A 64 3.87 13.38 -12.39
N ARG A 65 2.89 14.09 -12.95
CA ARG A 65 1.56 14.19 -12.34
C ARG A 65 0.85 12.84 -12.24
N ALA A 66 0.90 12.03 -13.29
CA ALA A 66 0.30 10.69 -13.28
C ALA A 66 0.93 9.81 -12.18
N LEU A 67 2.25 9.87 -12.02
CA LEU A 67 2.95 9.11 -10.98
C LEU A 67 2.68 9.64 -9.56
N GLN A 68 2.53 10.95 -9.39
CA GLN A 68 2.12 11.54 -8.12
C GLN A 68 0.70 11.10 -7.73
N GLU A 69 -0.25 11.19 -8.67
CA GLU A 69 -1.63 10.74 -8.46
C GLU A 69 -1.69 9.24 -8.18
N PHE A 70 -0.89 8.44 -8.90
CA PHE A 70 -0.78 7.02 -8.63
C PHE A 70 -0.27 6.74 -7.21
N ARG A 71 0.82 7.40 -6.79
CA ARG A 71 1.36 7.24 -5.43
C ARG A 71 0.34 7.64 -4.37
N GLN A 72 -0.46 8.66 -4.62
CA GLN A 72 -1.52 9.07 -3.70
C GLN A 72 -2.61 7.99 -3.56
N GLU A 73 -3.08 7.42 -4.67
CA GLU A 73 -4.07 6.32 -4.64
C GLU A 73 -3.54 5.09 -3.90
N LEU A 74 -2.26 4.73 -4.10
CA LEU A 74 -1.62 3.63 -3.38
C LEU A 74 -1.57 3.92 -1.87
N ASN A 75 -1.23 5.15 -1.45
CA ASN A 75 -1.27 5.54 -0.03
C ASN A 75 -2.68 5.41 0.56
N THR A 76 -3.71 5.80 -0.19
CA THR A 76 -5.11 5.67 0.26
C THR A 76 -5.51 4.22 0.52
N LEU A 77 -4.95 3.26 -0.22
CA LEU A 77 -5.16 1.83 0.02
C LEU A 77 -4.27 1.27 1.14
N ALA A 78 -3.03 1.74 1.25
CA ALA A 78 -2.05 1.29 2.24
C ALA A 78 -2.46 1.69 3.68
N ASN A 79 -2.98 2.90 3.88
CA ASN A 79 -3.27 3.43 5.22
C ASN A 79 -4.28 2.56 6.01
N PRO A 80 -5.44 2.15 5.44
CA PRO A 80 -6.35 1.23 6.10
C PRO A 80 -5.75 -0.16 6.37
N PHE A 81 -4.87 -0.64 5.48
CA PHE A 81 -4.18 -1.91 5.66
C PHE A 81 -3.23 -1.89 6.86
N LEU A 82 -2.37 -0.86 6.94
CA LEU A 82 -1.44 -0.68 8.07
C LEU A 82 -2.18 -0.48 9.40
N ALA A 83 -3.30 0.26 9.38
CA ALA A 83 -4.15 0.41 10.56
C ALA A 83 -4.68 -0.95 11.06
N LYS A 84 -5.18 -1.80 10.15
CA LYS A 84 -5.64 -3.16 10.48
C LYS A 84 -4.50 -4.02 11.04
N TYR A 85 -3.31 -3.91 10.48
CA TYR A 85 -2.14 -4.66 10.96
C TYR A 85 -1.76 -4.25 12.39
N ARG A 86 -1.71 -2.95 12.67
CA ARG A 86 -1.46 -2.43 14.02
C ARG A 86 -2.50 -2.92 15.04
N ASP A 87 -3.77 -2.89 14.67
CA ASP A 87 -4.85 -3.34 15.57
C ASP A 87 -4.77 -4.85 15.82
N PHE A 88 -4.32 -5.62 14.82
CA PHE A 88 -4.03 -7.05 14.96
C PHE A 88 -2.88 -7.31 15.93
N LEU A 89 -1.75 -6.59 15.81
CA LEU A 89 -0.61 -6.71 16.74
C LEU A 89 -1.02 -6.45 18.19
N LYS A 90 -1.73 -5.34 18.45
CA LYS A 90 -2.25 -5.02 19.80
C LYS A 90 -3.15 -6.12 20.37
N SER A 91 -4.00 -6.69 19.52
CA SER A 91 -4.90 -7.78 19.92
C SER A 91 -4.14 -9.06 20.24
N HIS A 92 -3.04 -9.32 19.53
CA HIS A 92 -2.15 -10.46 19.79
C HIS A 92 -1.40 -10.30 21.12
N GLU A 93 -0.81 -9.13 21.36
CA GLU A 93 -0.12 -8.81 22.63
C GLU A 93 -1.03 -8.97 23.85
N LEU A 94 -2.29 -8.50 23.76
CA LEU A 94 -3.27 -8.64 24.84
C LEU A 94 -3.60 -10.11 25.16
N ARG A 95 -3.58 -11.01 24.16
CA ARG A 95 -3.79 -12.44 24.38
C ARG A 95 -2.57 -13.12 24.99
N SER A 96 -1.36 -12.69 24.64
CA SER A 96 -0.12 -13.23 25.18
C SER A 96 0.12 -12.82 26.64
N HIS A 97 -0.43 -11.67 27.07
CA HIS A 97 -0.30 -11.15 28.44
C HIS A 97 -1.67 -10.81 29.05
N PRO A 98 -2.44 -11.80 29.54
CA PRO A 98 -3.68 -11.53 30.23
C PRO A 98 -3.42 -10.71 31.52
N PRO A 99 -4.33 -9.79 31.91
CA PRO A 99 -4.17 -9.03 33.14
C PRO A 99 -4.10 -9.97 34.35
N PRO A 100 -3.35 -9.62 35.41
CA PRO A 100 -3.27 -10.44 36.61
C PRO A 100 -4.67 -10.63 37.19
N SER A 101 -5.08 -11.90 37.34
CA SER A 101 -6.35 -12.24 37.98
C SER A 101 -6.33 -11.72 39.42
N SER A 102 -7.36 -10.95 39.79
CA SER A 102 -7.56 -10.43 41.14
C SER A 102 -8.01 -11.50 42.12
#